data_AF-A0A4S4N5Q7-F1
#
_entry.id   AF-A0A4S4N5Q7-F1
#
_cell.length_a   1.000
_cell.length_b   1.000
_cell.length_c   1.000
_cell.angle_alpha   90.00
_cell.angle_beta   90.00
_cell.angle_gamma   90.00
#
_symmetry.space_group_name_H-M   'P 1'
#
loop_
_entity.id
_entity.type
_entity.pdbx_description
1 polymer ?
#
loop_
_entity_poly.entity_id
_entity_poly.type
_entity_poly.pdbx_seq_one_letter_code
_entity_poly.pdbx_strand_id
1 'polypeptide(L)'
;MSSITFPNGGVGSSPGSHDSEFFSGSFETSSMHSSFQMNPLSSHPPRTPRTSIMSGSNVYGTELYNTQDEAEEQATPQPDDDNSSDGDSKANEQESGRVRQGEVWQELFKTAYGRDKVFKVMQYTLRMYLLFHSTVTTAAVFRGQKRPPWEAAILGRLDTAISSFSLTRKCLILFNWLPPLNSILAQHSSDPFTTKPGSSKSKPLLHTFLHTSPPVLLELVNGVSDDVATFSKLGLIHKRVGQRAGEFADWCWFVGTLVNLVENSVERSVILAQQHQVESRLYSESMNGTTAKSNPTNNKLDNKDLTRLRRQDYWIQISRWKLIMDLIFVSYNVFRWKKAKGPIQTFAGLAAALLSTAKAYDRHKGALAKTRASF
;
A
#
# COMPACT_ATOMS: atom_id res chain seq x y z
N MET A 1 -13.63 10.97 64.61
CA MET A 1 -12.99 11.94 65.50
C MET A 1 -11.48 11.77 65.40
N SER A 2 -10.83 12.61 64.59
CA SER A 2 -9.37 12.79 64.58
C SER A 2 -9.10 14.18 64.01
N SER A 3 -8.51 15.03 64.84
CA SER A 3 -8.17 16.43 64.59
C SER A 3 -6.78 16.55 63.98
N ILE A 4 -6.60 17.42 62.98
CA ILE A 4 -5.28 17.88 62.56
C ILE A 4 -5.28 19.42 62.55
N THR A 5 -4.31 19.96 63.28
CA THR A 5 -4.05 21.36 63.59
C THR A 5 -3.08 21.96 62.57
N PHE A 6 -3.27 23.23 62.20
CA PHE A 6 -2.34 24.02 61.39
C PHE A 6 -1.47 24.92 62.29
N PRO A 7 -0.18 25.11 61.99
CA PRO A 7 0.62 26.15 62.62
C PRO A 7 0.48 27.48 61.88
N ASN A 8 0.26 28.53 62.68
CA ASN A 8 0.36 29.93 62.31
C ASN A 8 1.63 30.49 62.97
N GLY A 9 2.33 31.41 62.31
CA GLY A 9 3.43 32.19 62.86
C GLY A 9 4.43 32.54 61.74
N GLY A 10 4.88 33.76 61.53
CA GLY A 10 4.72 35.00 62.27
C GLY A 10 5.90 35.91 61.90
N VAL A 11 5.60 37.12 61.42
CA VAL A 11 6.31 38.41 61.53
C VAL A 11 7.85 38.43 61.55
N GLY A 12 8.45 39.21 60.62
CA GLY A 12 9.83 39.71 60.75
C GLY A 12 10.22 40.70 59.66
N SER A 13 10.31 41.98 60.01
CA SER A 13 10.65 43.15 59.20
C SER A 13 12.16 43.43 59.10
N SER A 14 12.64 43.95 57.96
CA SER A 14 13.79 44.89 57.87
C SER A 14 13.86 45.58 56.49
N PRO A 15 14.14 46.90 56.43
CA PRO A 15 14.41 47.64 55.19
C PRO A 15 15.93 47.80 54.97
N GLY A 16 16.37 47.83 53.71
CA GLY A 16 17.77 48.09 53.37
C GLY A 16 18.00 48.30 51.88
N SER A 17 18.40 49.52 51.55
CA SER A 17 18.76 50.07 50.24
C SER A 17 20.10 49.57 49.69
N HIS A 18 20.20 49.29 48.39
CA HIS A 18 21.12 49.93 47.40
C HIS A 18 21.25 49.09 46.10
N ASP A 19 21.09 49.79 44.98
CA ASP A 19 21.75 49.69 43.66
C ASP A 19 22.32 48.35 43.16
N SER A 20 21.84 47.89 42.00
CA SER A 20 22.49 48.08 40.69
C SER A 20 21.95 47.12 39.62
N GLU A 21 21.74 47.70 38.44
CA GLU A 21 21.68 47.17 37.06
C GLU A 21 21.71 45.64 36.84
N PHE A 22 20.77 45.11 36.05
CA PHE A 22 21.05 44.50 34.73
C PHE A 22 19.74 44.07 34.03
N PHE A 23 19.72 44.28 32.71
CA PHE A 23 18.63 44.09 31.73
C PHE A 23 17.79 42.79 31.85
N SER A 24 16.47 42.90 31.62
CA SER A 24 15.71 41.89 30.88
C SER A 24 14.41 42.48 30.29
N GLY A 25 14.32 42.41 28.96
CA GLY A 25 13.22 42.93 28.16
C GLY A 25 11.97 42.05 28.22
N SER A 26 10.83 42.72 28.15
CA SER A 26 9.48 42.18 28.11
C SER A 26 9.23 41.24 26.92
N PHE A 27 8.69 40.05 27.22
CA PHE A 27 7.59 39.49 26.45
C PHE A 27 6.72 38.65 27.40
N GLU A 28 5.51 39.17 27.64
CA GLU A 28 4.51 38.65 28.56
C GLU A 28 3.76 37.48 27.88
N THR A 29 3.89 36.29 28.45
CA THR A 29 3.12 35.10 28.09
C THR A 29 1.78 35.14 28.80
N SER A 30 0.72 35.50 28.07
CA SER A 30 -0.66 35.41 28.56
C SER A 30 -1.11 33.94 28.61
N SER A 31 -1.06 33.38 29.80
CA SER A 31 -1.67 32.11 30.20
C SER A 31 -3.19 32.28 30.36
N MET A 32 -3.96 31.81 29.39
CA MET A 32 -5.41 31.65 29.56
C MET A 32 -5.72 30.43 30.43
N HIS A 33 -5.80 30.64 31.75
CA HIS A 33 -6.56 29.77 32.65
C HIS A 33 -8.05 30.12 32.53
N SER A 34 -8.79 29.37 31.71
CA SER A 34 -10.26 29.41 31.67
C SER A 34 -10.83 28.60 32.84
N SER A 35 -11.01 29.23 34.00
CA SER A 35 -11.75 28.65 35.12
C SER A 35 -13.27 28.81 34.89
N PHE A 36 -13.97 27.68 34.77
CA PHE A 36 -15.43 27.66 34.75
C PHE A 36 -15.97 27.91 36.16
N GLN A 37 -16.58 29.07 36.38
CA GLN A 37 -17.31 29.39 37.60
C GLN A 37 -18.78 28.98 37.44
N MET A 38 -19.20 27.91 38.11
CA MET A 38 -20.61 27.48 38.15
C MET A 38 -21.41 28.29 39.16
N ASN A 39 -22.62 28.67 38.79
CA ASN A 39 -23.59 29.36 39.64
C ASN A 39 -24.29 28.33 40.57
N PRO A 40 -24.15 28.42 41.91
CA PRO A 40 -24.62 27.39 42.85
C PRO A 40 -26.14 27.38 43.08
N LEU A 41 -26.93 28.23 42.40
CA LEU A 41 -28.38 28.34 42.62
C LEU A 41 -29.26 27.88 41.44
N SER A 42 -28.72 27.17 40.43
CA SER A 42 -29.57 26.63 39.36
C SER A 42 -30.26 25.32 39.79
N SER A 43 -31.56 25.39 40.07
CA SER A 43 -32.44 24.26 40.43
C SER A 43 -32.91 23.41 39.24
N HIS A 44 -32.24 23.51 38.08
CA HIS A 44 -32.52 22.68 36.92
C HIS A 44 -31.33 21.74 36.64
N PRO A 45 -31.56 20.41 36.51
CA PRO A 45 -30.51 19.51 36.08
C PRO A 45 -30.03 19.93 34.68
N PRO A 46 -28.72 19.87 34.39
CA PRO A 46 -28.18 20.29 33.10
C PRO A 46 -28.85 19.47 32.00
N ARG A 47 -29.63 20.15 31.14
CA ARG A 47 -30.11 19.56 29.90
C ARG A 47 -28.88 19.21 29.08
N THR A 48 -28.65 17.91 28.89
CA THR A 48 -27.61 17.41 28.01
C THR A 48 -27.79 18.03 26.62
N PRO A 49 -26.71 18.50 25.99
CA PRO A 49 -26.81 19.04 24.64
C PRO A 49 -27.29 17.95 23.69
N ARG A 50 -28.34 18.28 22.96
CA ARG A 50 -28.92 17.49 21.86
C ARG A 50 -27.79 17.22 20.85
N THR A 51 -27.38 15.96 20.70
CA THR A 51 -26.38 15.55 19.71
C THR A 51 -26.98 15.69 18.31
N SER A 52 -26.78 16.85 17.68
CA SER A 52 -27.06 17.05 16.26
C SER A 52 -26.01 16.31 15.44
N ILE A 53 -26.44 15.15 14.92
CA ILE A 53 -26.25 14.66 13.54
C ILE A 53 -25.11 15.35 12.76
N MET A 54 -24.02 14.58 12.63
CA MET A 54 -23.01 14.54 11.55
C MET A 54 -22.89 15.78 10.65
N SER A 55 -21.99 16.70 11.03
CA SER A 55 -21.19 17.44 10.06
C SER A 55 -19.97 16.59 9.74
N GLY A 56 -19.85 16.14 8.49
CA GLY A 56 -18.69 15.42 7.98
C GLY A 56 -17.43 16.26 8.14
N SER A 57 -16.61 15.94 9.13
CA SER A 57 -15.22 16.34 9.12
C SER A 57 -14.56 15.56 8.00
N ASN A 58 -14.12 16.26 6.96
CA ASN A 58 -13.15 15.77 6.00
C ASN A 58 -11.87 15.39 6.76
N VAL A 59 -11.87 14.16 7.30
CA VAL A 59 -10.65 13.45 7.62
C VAL A 59 -9.93 13.32 6.29
N TYR A 60 -8.73 13.91 6.24
CA TYR A 60 -7.80 13.84 5.12
C TYR A 60 -7.87 12.44 4.49
N GLY A 61 -8.39 12.37 3.27
CA GLY A 61 -8.50 11.13 2.52
C GLY A 61 -7.11 10.56 2.27
N THR A 62 -6.85 9.39 2.84
CA THR A 62 -5.72 8.52 2.54
C THR A 62 -5.75 7.99 1.08
N GLU A 63 -6.76 8.38 0.30
CA GLU A 63 -6.98 8.04 -1.12
C GLU A 63 -5.98 8.71 -2.10
N LEU A 64 -5.13 9.65 -1.65
CA LEU A 64 -4.28 10.47 -2.52
C LEU A 64 -2.84 9.98 -2.71
N TYR A 65 -2.49 8.80 -2.17
CA TYR A 65 -1.10 8.33 -2.16
C TYR A 65 -0.92 6.88 -2.63
N ASN A 66 -1.74 6.38 -3.56
CA ASN A 66 -1.50 5.05 -4.15
C ASN A 66 -0.51 5.10 -5.33
N THR A 67 0.61 4.39 -5.17
CA THR A 67 1.63 4.12 -6.19
C THR A 67 1.00 3.36 -7.36
N GLN A 68 1.24 3.78 -8.60
CA GLN A 68 0.43 3.51 -9.79
C GLN A 68 0.70 2.18 -10.53
N ASP A 69 1.80 1.50 -10.20
CA ASP A 69 1.94 0.05 -10.36
C ASP A 69 0.81 -0.70 -9.61
N GLU A 70 0.21 -0.03 -8.60
CA GLU A 70 -1.01 -0.42 -7.90
C GLU A 70 -2.25 0.45 -8.24
N ALA A 71 -2.18 1.49 -9.08
CA ALA A 71 -3.37 2.25 -9.51
C ALA A 71 -3.99 1.79 -10.84
N GLU A 72 -3.33 0.97 -11.67
CA GLU A 72 -4.11 -0.01 -12.48
C GLU A 72 -4.67 -1.15 -11.60
N GLU A 73 -4.06 -1.35 -10.43
CA GLU A 73 -4.51 -2.32 -9.41
C GLU A 73 -5.71 -1.79 -8.56
N GLN A 74 -6.07 -0.50 -8.64
CA GLN A 74 -7.20 0.13 -7.92
C GLN A 74 -8.10 1.11 -8.70
N ALA A 75 -7.79 1.51 -9.94
CA ALA A 75 -8.70 2.38 -10.74
C ALA A 75 -10.00 1.69 -11.18
N THR A 76 -10.15 0.40 -10.90
CA THR A 76 -11.48 -0.21 -10.70
C THR A 76 -11.63 -0.35 -9.20
N PRO A 77 -12.66 0.25 -8.57
CA PRO A 77 -12.82 0.21 -7.13
C PRO A 77 -12.51 -1.21 -6.67
N GLN A 78 -11.51 -1.36 -5.79
CA GLN A 78 -11.53 -2.50 -4.88
C GLN A 78 -12.98 -2.56 -4.44
N PRO A 79 -13.74 -3.63 -4.72
CA PRO A 79 -15.16 -3.59 -4.45
C PRO A 79 -15.24 -3.25 -2.98
N ASP A 80 -15.72 -2.03 -2.71
CA ASP A 80 -16.53 -1.81 -1.57
C ASP A 80 -17.47 -3.00 -1.62
N ASP A 81 -17.26 -3.93 -0.68
CA ASP A 81 -18.31 -4.82 -0.24
C ASP A 81 -19.38 -3.86 0.31
N ASP A 82 -20.07 -3.30 -0.66
CA ASP A 82 -21.04 -2.23 -0.59
C ASP A 82 -22.22 -2.89 0.09
N ASN A 83 -22.44 -2.51 1.36
CA ASN A 83 -23.71 -2.32 2.07
C ASN A 83 -24.92 -3.23 1.72
N SER A 84 -24.67 -4.42 1.19
CA SER A 84 -25.71 -5.32 0.71
C SER A 84 -26.19 -6.17 1.88
N SER A 85 -27.51 -6.09 2.03
CA SER A 85 -28.35 -6.86 2.94
C SER A 85 -27.94 -8.34 3.01
N ASP A 86 -28.17 -8.95 4.17
CA ASP A 86 -27.84 -10.31 4.63
C ASP A 86 -28.12 -11.48 3.62
N GLY A 87 -28.80 -11.21 2.50
CA GLY A 87 -29.06 -12.14 1.39
C GLY A 87 -27.91 -12.32 0.39
N ASP A 88 -27.10 -11.29 0.12
CA ASP A 88 -26.16 -11.31 -1.01
C ASP A 88 -24.85 -12.05 -0.70
N SER A 89 -24.44 -12.17 0.57
CA SER A 89 -23.17 -12.86 0.91
C SER A 89 -23.24 -14.37 0.66
N LYS A 90 -24.38 -15.03 0.95
CA LYS A 90 -24.55 -16.46 0.65
C LYS A 90 -24.74 -16.73 -0.84
N ALA A 91 -25.47 -15.85 -1.53
CA ALA A 91 -25.63 -15.92 -2.98
C ALA A 91 -24.28 -15.74 -3.69
N ASN A 92 -23.49 -14.74 -3.29
CA ASN A 92 -22.14 -14.52 -3.83
C ASN A 92 -21.17 -15.67 -3.54
N GLU A 93 -21.22 -16.29 -2.36
CA GLU A 93 -20.40 -17.48 -2.08
C GLU A 93 -20.78 -18.66 -2.98
N GLN A 94 -22.08 -18.90 -3.16
CA GLN A 94 -22.59 -19.97 -4.01
C GLN A 94 -22.25 -19.74 -5.49
N GLU A 95 -22.28 -18.49 -5.94
CA GLU A 95 -21.90 -18.10 -7.30
C GLU A 95 -20.40 -18.07 -7.53
N SER A 96 -19.60 -17.71 -6.52
CA SER A 96 -18.14 -17.78 -6.58
C SER A 96 -17.64 -19.22 -6.78
N GLY A 97 -18.43 -20.22 -6.32
CA GLY A 97 -18.19 -21.64 -6.58
C GLY A 97 -18.57 -22.08 -8.00
N ARG A 98 -19.42 -21.31 -8.70
CA ARG A 98 -19.84 -21.57 -10.09
C ARG A 98 -18.93 -20.93 -11.14
N VAL A 99 -18.06 -20.00 -10.75
CA VAL A 99 -17.08 -19.39 -11.66
C VAL A 99 -16.08 -20.45 -12.11
N ARG A 100 -16.03 -20.74 -13.42
CA ARG A 100 -15.11 -21.75 -13.95
C ARG A 100 -13.71 -21.17 -13.96
N GLN A 101 -12.73 -21.95 -13.51
CA GLN A 101 -11.32 -21.51 -13.50
C GLN A 101 -10.85 -21.03 -14.89
N GLY A 102 -11.31 -21.69 -15.95
CA GLY A 102 -10.99 -21.31 -17.33
C GLY A 102 -11.48 -19.90 -17.71
N GLU A 103 -12.62 -19.44 -17.16
CA GLU A 103 -13.14 -18.09 -17.40
C GLU A 103 -12.27 -17.05 -16.70
N VAL A 104 -11.82 -17.35 -15.47
CA VAL A 104 -10.91 -16.46 -14.73
C VAL A 104 -9.59 -16.30 -15.48
N TRP A 105 -9.02 -17.40 -15.97
CA TRP A 105 -7.81 -17.36 -16.79
C TRP A 105 -8.02 -16.59 -18.10
N GLN A 106 -9.18 -16.79 -18.76
CA GLN A 106 -9.51 -16.03 -19.97
C GLN A 106 -9.57 -14.52 -19.71
N GLU A 107 -10.24 -14.09 -18.63
CA GLU A 107 -10.26 -12.68 -18.23
C GLU A 107 -8.86 -12.15 -17.87
N LEU A 108 -8.06 -12.94 -17.17
CA LEU A 108 -6.69 -12.59 -16.85
C LEU A 108 -5.84 -12.37 -18.12
N PHE A 109 -6.01 -13.21 -19.15
CA PHE A 109 -5.28 -13.05 -20.42
C PHE A 109 -5.76 -11.88 -21.28
N LYS A 110 -6.98 -11.38 -21.06
CA LYS A 110 -7.50 -10.20 -21.79
C LYS A 110 -6.76 -8.93 -21.40
N THR A 111 -6.35 -8.79 -20.14
CA THR A 111 -5.66 -7.60 -19.64
C THR A 111 -4.16 -7.64 -19.92
N ALA A 112 -3.53 -6.49 -20.16
CA ALA A 112 -2.08 -6.39 -20.30
C ALA A 112 -1.38 -6.77 -18.98
N TYR A 113 -1.95 -6.32 -17.86
CA TYR A 113 -1.51 -6.65 -16.50
C TYR A 113 -1.48 -8.17 -16.24
N GLY A 114 -2.59 -8.87 -16.53
CA GLY A 114 -2.63 -10.32 -16.32
C GLY A 114 -1.63 -11.07 -17.20
N ARG A 115 -1.45 -10.65 -18.46
CA ARG A 115 -0.39 -11.18 -19.33
C ARG A 115 1.02 -10.94 -18.77
N ASP A 116 1.32 -9.75 -18.23
CA ASP A 116 2.60 -9.46 -17.55
C ASP A 116 2.87 -10.47 -16.42
N LYS A 117 1.88 -10.70 -15.53
CA LYS A 117 2.03 -11.64 -14.41
C LYS A 117 2.24 -13.07 -14.89
N VAL A 118 1.48 -13.53 -15.88
CA VAL A 118 1.64 -14.88 -16.44
C VAL A 118 3.01 -15.06 -17.07
N PHE A 119 3.48 -14.10 -17.87
CA PHE A 119 4.82 -14.16 -18.44
C PHE A 119 5.91 -14.13 -17.36
N LYS A 120 5.70 -13.38 -16.26
CA LYS A 120 6.61 -13.38 -15.11
C LYS A 120 6.68 -14.78 -14.47
N VAL A 121 5.54 -15.45 -14.26
CA VAL A 121 5.50 -16.83 -13.73
C VAL A 121 6.20 -17.80 -14.68
N MET A 122 5.88 -17.78 -15.98
CA MET A 122 6.55 -18.64 -16.97
C MET A 122 8.07 -18.42 -16.99
N GLN A 123 8.52 -17.17 -16.99
CA GLN A 123 9.93 -16.80 -16.95
C GLN A 123 10.64 -17.38 -15.73
N TYR A 124 10.08 -17.22 -14.52
CA TYR A 124 10.73 -17.68 -13.30
C TYR A 124 10.60 -19.19 -13.09
N THR A 125 9.56 -19.84 -13.59
CA THR A 125 9.47 -21.30 -13.63
C THR A 125 10.56 -21.89 -14.53
N LEU A 126 10.80 -21.30 -15.71
CA LEU A 126 11.90 -21.74 -16.59
C LEU A 126 13.27 -21.51 -15.94
N ARG A 127 13.48 -20.36 -15.27
CA ARG A 127 14.71 -20.13 -14.49
C ARG A 127 14.90 -21.16 -13.37
N MET A 128 13.83 -21.50 -12.67
CA MET A 128 13.85 -22.51 -11.62
C MET A 128 14.21 -23.88 -12.18
N TYR A 129 13.64 -24.24 -13.32
CA TYR A 129 13.98 -25.48 -14.02
C TYR A 129 15.46 -25.51 -14.41
N LEU A 130 15.99 -24.44 -15.02
CA LEU A 130 17.41 -24.35 -15.37
C LEU A 130 18.33 -24.44 -14.15
N LEU A 131 17.93 -23.82 -13.03
CA LEU A 131 18.66 -23.91 -11.78
C LEU A 131 18.68 -25.34 -11.26
N PHE A 132 17.51 -25.98 -11.17
CA PHE A 132 17.41 -27.37 -10.71
C PHE A 132 18.24 -28.29 -11.60
N HIS A 133 18.12 -28.15 -12.92
CA HIS A 133 18.92 -28.88 -13.89
C HIS A 133 20.43 -28.65 -13.67
N SER A 134 20.87 -27.41 -13.48
CA SER A 134 22.28 -27.10 -13.20
C SER A 134 22.74 -27.73 -11.88
N THR A 135 21.93 -27.69 -10.82
CA THR A 135 22.28 -28.28 -9.52
C THR A 135 22.35 -29.81 -9.59
N VAL A 136 21.39 -30.47 -10.23
CA VAL A 136 21.38 -31.93 -10.42
C VAL A 136 22.57 -32.36 -11.26
N THR A 137 22.86 -31.67 -12.35
CA THR A 137 23.95 -32.07 -13.25
C THR A 137 25.35 -31.71 -12.76
N THR A 138 25.48 -30.88 -11.72
CA THR A 138 26.76 -30.59 -11.04
C THR A 138 26.98 -31.48 -9.82
N ALA A 139 25.93 -32.17 -9.34
CA ALA A 139 26.00 -33.10 -8.24
C ALA A 139 26.97 -34.26 -8.55
N ALA A 140 27.67 -34.74 -7.53
CA ALA A 140 28.71 -35.77 -7.66
C ALA A 140 28.20 -37.06 -8.33
N VAL A 141 26.92 -37.40 -8.13
CA VAL A 141 26.28 -38.60 -8.68
C VAL A 141 26.20 -38.57 -10.22
N PHE A 142 26.05 -37.38 -10.82
CA PHE A 142 25.90 -37.21 -12.27
C PHE A 142 27.16 -36.63 -12.93
N ARG A 143 28.22 -36.40 -12.14
CA ARG A 143 29.48 -35.82 -12.60
C ARG A 143 30.27 -36.88 -13.38
N GLY A 144 30.19 -36.81 -14.71
CA GLY A 144 30.95 -37.68 -15.62
C GLY A 144 30.11 -38.37 -16.71
N GLN A 145 28.79 -38.27 -16.65
CA GLN A 145 27.95 -38.74 -17.76
C GLN A 145 28.14 -37.84 -18.99
N LYS A 146 28.40 -38.47 -20.15
CA LYS A 146 28.44 -37.78 -21.45
C LYS A 146 27.05 -37.24 -21.73
N ARG A 147 26.93 -35.91 -21.75
CA ARG A 147 25.65 -35.24 -22.01
C ARG A 147 25.31 -35.32 -23.48
N PRO A 148 24.04 -35.59 -23.84
CA PRO A 148 23.66 -35.62 -25.22
C PRO A 148 23.65 -34.19 -25.79
N PRO A 149 24.05 -33.99 -27.06
CA PRO A 149 24.18 -32.65 -27.65
C PRO A 149 22.85 -31.89 -27.75
N TRP A 150 21.71 -32.60 -27.77
CA TRP A 150 20.39 -31.96 -27.77
C TRP A 150 20.08 -31.23 -26.46
N GLU A 151 20.68 -31.64 -25.34
CA GLU A 151 20.47 -31.01 -24.02
C GLU A 151 20.95 -29.56 -24.06
N ALA A 152 22.17 -29.33 -24.56
CA ALA A 152 22.73 -27.99 -24.70
C ALA A 152 21.87 -27.09 -25.61
N ALA A 153 21.31 -27.66 -26.69
CA ALA A 153 20.41 -26.93 -27.58
C ALA A 153 19.10 -26.54 -26.87
N ILE A 154 18.53 -27.42 -26.06
CA ILE A 154 17.31 -27.11 -25.28
C ILE A 154 17.61 -26.05 -24.22
N LEU A 155 18.71 -26.16 -23.47
CA LEU A 155 19.09 -25.17 -22.46
C LEU A 155 19.27 -23.76 -23.07
N GLY A 156 19.92 -23.68 -24.23
CA GLY A 156 20.06 -22.41 -24.97
C GLY A 156 18.73 -21.83 -25.44
N ARG A 157 17.79 -22.67 -25.89
CA ARG A 157 16.43 -22.24 -26.26
C ARG A 157 15.64 -21.75 -25.05
N LEU A 158 15.76 -22.40 -23.90
CA LEU A 158 15.10 -21.99 -22.66
C LEU A 158 15.64 -20.64 -22.15
N ASP A 159 16.96 -20.42 -22.21
CA ASP A 159 17.56 -19.13 -21.83
C ASP A 159 17.12 -17.98 -22.76
N THR A 160 17.03 -18.29 -24.06
CA THR A 160 16.46 -17.37 -25.06
C THR A 160 14.98 -17.07 -24.78
N ALA A 161 14.19 -18.09 -24.42
CA ALA A 161 12.78 -17.93 -24.08
C ALA A 161 12.59 -17.09 -22.80
N ILE A 162 13.40 -17.31 -21.76
CA ILE A 162 13.41 -16.50 -20.53
C ILE A 162 13.68 -15.02 -20.86
N SER A 163 14.68 -14.75 -21.69
CA SER A 163 15.02 -13.39 -22.12
C SER A 163 13.90 -12.77 -22.95
N SER A 164 13.26 -13.56 -23.81
CA SER A 164 12.13 -13.13 -24.65
C SER A 164 10.90 -12.81 -23.82
N PHE A 165 10.53 -13.65 -22.84
CA PHE A 165 9.42 -13.36 -21.92
C PHE A 165 9.67 -12.08 -21.13
N SER A 166 10.88 -11.87 -20.63
CA SER A 166 11.26 -10.64 -19.93
C SER A 166 11.14 -9.40 -20.83
N LEU A 167 11.54 -9.50 -22.10
CA LEU A 167 11.41 -8.41 -23.07
C LEU A 167 9.95 -8.14 -23.43
N THR A 168 9.17 -9.17 -23.76
CA THR A 168 7.73 -9.06 -24.04
C THR A 168 6.99 -8.41 -22.88
N ARG A 169 7.34 -8.81 -21.65
CA ARG A 169 6.78 -8.25 -20.43
C ARG A 169 7.05 -6.76 -20.31
N LYS A 170 8.30 -6.33 -20.53
CA LYS A 170 8.68 -4.92 -20.58
C LYS A 170 7.95 -4.15 -21.69
N CYS A 171 7.71 -4.77 -22.84
CA CYS A 171 6.97 -4.16 -23.93
C CYS A 171 5.48 -3.98 -23.60
N LEU A 172 4.88 -4.90 -22.83
CA LEU A 172 3.48 -4.79 -22.41
C LEU A 172 3.22 -3.64 -21.42
N ILE A 173 4.26 -3.22 -20.70
CA ILE A 173 4.19 -2.14 -19.70
C ILE A 173 4.90 -0.86 -20.17
N LEU A 174 5.17 -0.71 -21.47
CA LEU A 174 5.71 0.54 -22.00
C LEU A 174 4.74 1.69 -21.72
N PHE A 175 5.30 2.88 -21.50
CA PHE A 175 4.55 4.10 -21.19
C PHE A 175 3.80 4.06 -19.85
N ASN A 176 4.25 3.22 -18.91
CA ASN A 176 3.71 3.19 -17.54
C ASN A 176 3.99 4.48 -16.74
N TRP A 177 4.74 5.43 -17.30
CA TRP A 177 4.91 6.78 -16.74
C TRP A 177 3.79 7.75 -17.15
N LEU A 178 2.94 7.40 -18.12
CA LEU A 178 1.79 8.25 -18.50
C LEU A 178 0.76 8.40 -17.38
N PRO A 179 0.36 7.33 -16.66
CA PRO A 179 -0.56 7.45 -15.55
C PRO A 179 -0.10 8.45 -14.45
N PRO A 180 1.16 8.42 -13.95
CA PRO A 180 1.58 9.37 -12.92
C PRO A 180 1.72 10.78 -13.49
N LEU A 181 2.10 10.93 -14.76
CA LEU A 181 2.06 12.22 -15.42
C LEU A 181 0.64 12.79 -15.47
N ASN A 182 -0.35 11.98 -15.84
CA ASN A 182 -1.75 12.41 -15.90
C ASN A 182 -2.28 12.80 -14.52
N SER A 183 -1.87 12.10 -13.47
CA SER A 183 -2.19 12.46 -12.08
C SER A 183 -1.64 13.85 -11.72
N ILE A 184 -0.37 14.12 -12.06
CA ILE A 184 0.27 15.42 -11.82
C ILE A 184 -0.42 16.54 -12.62
N LEU A 185 -0.76 16.28 -13.88
CA LEU A 185 -1.44 17.24 -14.75
C LEU A 185 -2.89 17.52 -14.27
N ALA A 186 -3.60 16.49 -13.80
CA ALA A 186 -4.92 16.65 -13.21
C ALA A 186 -4.86 17.55 -11.98
N GLN A 187 -3.88 17.34 -11.08
CA GLN A 187 -3.65 18.20 -9.92
C GLN A 187 -3.31 19.65 -10.30
N HIS A 188 -2.58 19.88 -11.40
CA HIS A 188 -2.31 21.23 -11.91
C HIS A 188 -3.58 21.94 -12.36
N SER A 189 -4.51 21.19 -12.96
CA SER A 189 -5.76 21.74 -13.50
C SER A 189 -6.83 22.02 -12.43
N SER A 190 -6.80 21.32 -11.30
CA SER A 190 -7.88 21.33 -10.30
C SER A 190 -7.71 22.36 -9.17
N ASP A 191 -6.71 23.25 -9.21
CA ASP A 191 -6.40 24.16 -8.10
C ASP A 191 -7.45 25.31 -7.97
N PRO A 192 -8.40 25.24 -7.01
CA PRO A 192 -9.57 26.14 -6.95
C PRO A 192 -9.23 27.55 -6.43
N PHE A 193 -8.01 27.75 -5.91
CA PHE A 193 -7.57 29.02 -5.32
C PHE A 193 -7.17 30.09 -6.35
N THR A 194 -7.35 29.82 -7.65
CA THR A 194 -7.10 30.80 -8.72
C THR A 194 -8.34 31.62 -9.11
N THR A 195 -9.45 31.49 -8.36
CA THR A 195 -10.73 32.21 -8.56
C THR A 195 -10.70 33.70 -8.18
N LYS A 196 -9.55 34.38 -8.25
CA LYS A 196 -9.53 35.85 -8.33
C LYS A 196 -9.57 36.25 -9.81
N PRO A 197 -10.68 36.85 -10.29
CA PRO A 197 -10.78 37.34 -11.66
C PRO A 197 -9.83 38.53 -11.80
N GLY A 198 -8.68 38.34 -12.46
CA GLY A 198 -7.78 39.45 -12.79
C GLY A 198 -6.27 39.17 -12.81
N SER A 199 -5.77 38.03 -12.32
CA SER A 199 -4.33 37.71 -12.45
C SER A 199 -4.07 36.22 -12.68
N SER A 200 -4.39 35.73 -13.88
CA SER A 200 -4.06 34.36 -14.30
C SER A 200 -2.58 34.25 -14.69
N LYS A 201 -1.67 34.30 -13.71
CA LYS A 201 -0.32 33.77 -13.92
C LYS A 201 -0.41 32.27 -13.71
N SER A 202 -0.46 31.51 -14.80
CA SER A 202 -0.36 30.04 -14.76
C SER A 202 0.85 29.66 -13.90
N LYS A 203 0.64 28.90 -12.82
CA LYS A 203 1.77 28.39 -12.03
C LYS A 203 2.67 27.57 -12.96
N PRO A 204 4.00 27.79 -12.94
CA PRO A 204 4.90 27.04 -13.82
C PRO A 204 4.81 25.55 -13.45
N LEU A 205 4.84 24.66 -14.45
CA LEU A 205 4.76 23.21 -14.25
C LEU A 205 5.77 22.70 -13.21
N LEU A 206 6.95 23.31 -13.15
CA LEU A 206 7.98 23.00 -12.15
C LEU A 206 7.50 23.18 -10.71
N HIS A 207 6.64 24.18 -10.45
CA HIS A 207 6.04 24.35 -9.13
C HIS A 207 5.13 23.18 -8.79
N THR A 208 4.33 22.70 -9.73
CA THR A 208 3.50 21.50 -9.52
C THR A 208 4.36 20.27 -9.26
N PHE A 209 5.39 20.04 -10.07
CA PHE A 209 6.31 18.91 -9.86
C PHE A 209 6.99 18.95 -8.48
N LEU A 210 7.37 20.13 -7.98
CA LEU A 210 7.98 20.26 -6.65
C LEU A 210 6.99 20.01 -5.49
N HIS A 211 5.68 20.21 -5.73
CA HIS A 211 4.63 20.00 -4.74
C HIS A 211 3.89 18.66 -4.90
N THR A 212 4.19 17.89 -5.95
CA THR A 212 3.68 16.54 -6.11
C THR A 212 4.21 15.62 -5.01
N SER A 213 3.40 14.63 -4.63
CA SER A 213 3.78 13.59 -3.69
C SER A 213 5.09 12.89 -4.14
N PRO A 214 6.07 12.73 -3.24
CA PRO A 214 7.33 12.06 -3.58
C PRO A 214 7.19 10.65 -4.22
N PRO A 215 6.23 9.79 -3.81
CA PRO A 215 6.04 8.49 -4.46
C PRO A 215 5.65 8.58 -5.94
N VAL A 216 4.76 9.50 -6.31
CA VAL A 216 4.31 9.68 -7.71
C VAL A 216 5.44 10.18 -8.59
N LEU A 217 6.29 11.09 -8.08
CA LEU A 217 7.49 11.54 -8.79
C LEU A 217 8.48 10.40 -8.98
N LEU A 218 8.71 9.60 -7.94
CA LEU A 218 9.60 8.44 -8.00
C LEU A 218 9.15 7.46 -9.07
N GLU A 219 7.85 7.21 -9.15
CA GLU A 219 7.24 6.33 -10.14
C GLU A 219 7.32 6.88 -11.57
N LEU A 220 7.03 8.17 -11.76
CA LEU A 220 7.20 8.84 -13.06
C LEU A 220 8.63 8.65 -13.57
N VAL A 221 9.61 8.93 -12.70
CA VAL A 221 11.03 8.83 -13.02
C VAL A 221 11.42 7.36 -13.28
N ASN A 222 10.90 6.42 -12.50
CA ASN A 222 11.12 4.99 -12.69
C ASN A 222 10.59 4.53 -14.06
N GLY A 223 9.35 4.86 -14.39
CA GLY A 223 8.70 4.45 -15.64
C GLY A 223 9.41 5.02 -16.87
N VAL A 224 9.80 6.30 -16.85
CA VAL A 224 10.60 6.91 -17.93
C VAL A 224 11.94 6.18 -18.07
N SER A 225 12.60 5.88 -16.95
CA SER A 225 13.89 5.18 -16.98
C SER A 225 13.79 3.75 -17.49
N ASP A 226 12.74 3.00 -17.11
CA ASP A 226 12.54 1.63 -17.60
C ASP A 226 12.18 1.59 -19.09
N ASP A 227 11.40 2.56 -19.59
CA ASP A 227 11.11 2.73 -21.02
C ASP A 227 12.39 2.98 -21.81
N VAL A 228 13.25 3.91 -21.36
CA VAL A 228 14.56 4.19 -21.99
C VAL A 228 15.44 2.93 -22.01
N ALA A 229 15.46 2.17 -20.90
CA ALA A 229 16.20 0.91 -20.83
C ALA A 229 15.63 -0.13 -21.80
N THR A 230 14.30 -0.18 -21.96
CA THR A 230 13.61 -1.11 -22.86
C THR A 230 13.82 -0.74 -24.32
N PHE A 231 13.74 0.54 -24.69
CA PHE A 231 14.06 1.04 -26.03
C PHE A 231 15.50 0.74 -26.43
N SER A 232 16.43 0.75 -25.47
CA SER A 232 17.81 0.33 -25.75
C SER A 232 17.94 -1.17 -26.04
N LYS A 233 17.16 -2.02 -25.35
CA LYS A 233 17.11 -3.47 -25.63
C LYS A 233 16.46 -3.77 -26.99
N LEU A 234 15.53 -2.93 -27.43
CA LEU A 234 14.94 -3.00 -28.78
C LEU A 234 15.86 -2.45 -29.88
N GLY A 235 17.00 -1.82 -29.51
CA GLY A 235 17.95 -1.25 -30.45
C GLY A 235 17.61 0.17 -30.94
N LEU A 236 16.61 0.82 -30.34
CA LEU A 236 16.21 2.20 -30.68
C LEU A 236 17.16 3.24 -30.05
N ILE A 237 17.71 2.95 -28.87
CA ILE A 237 18.61 3.84 -28.12
C ILE A 237 19.97 3.17 -27.91
N HIS A 238 21.03 3.98 -27.89
CA HIS A 238 22.40 3.52 -27.67
C HIS A 238 22.55 2.71 -26.36
N LYS A 239 23.26 1.58 -26.42
CA LYS A 239 23.39 0.61 -25.32
C LYS A 239 23.88 1.20 -23.99
N ARG A 240 24.79 2.18 -24.04
CA ARG A 240 25.32 2.84 -22.83
C ARG A 240 24.26 3.66 -22.09
N VAL A 241 23.39 4.36 -22.83
CA VAL A 241 22.31 5.15 -22.23
C VAL A 241 21.28 4.22 -21.61
N GLY A 242 20.88 3.17 -22.33
CA GLY A 242 19.98 2.16 -21.80
C GLY A 242 20.51 1.42 -20.57
N GLN A 243 21.81 1.12 -20.52
CA GLN A 243 22.42 0.51 -19.34
C GLN A 243 22.34 1.43 -18.12
N ARG A 244 22.70 2.72 -18.27
CA ARG A 244 22.61 3.69 -17.17
C ARG A 244 21.17 3.90 -16.71
N ALA A 245 20.23 4.00 -17.65
CA ALA A 245 18.81 4.08 -17.34
C ALA A 245 18.30 2.81 -16.62
N GLY A 246 18.79 1.63 -17.01
CA GLY A 246 18.46 0.38 -16.31
C GLY A 246 18.99 0.35 -14.87
N GLU A 247 20.24 0.78 -14.64
CA GLU A 247 20.81 0.88 -13.29
C GLU A 247 20.07 1.91 -12.43
N PHE A 248 19.63 3.02 -13.02
CA PHE A 248 18.84 4.04 -12.33
C PHE A 248 17.42 3.56 -12.02
N ALA A 249 16.76 2.87 -12.95
CA ALA A 249 15.46 2.24 -12.74
C ALA A 249 15.52 1.19 -11.61
N ASP A 250 16.59 0.39 -11.52
CA ASP A 250 16.78 -0.55 -10.41
C ASP A 250 16.84 0.18 -9.04
N TRP A 251 17.49 1.36 -8.97
CA TRP A 251 17.50 2.19 -7.76
C TRP A 251 16.12 2.77 -7.44
N CYS A 252 15.40 3.29 -8.43
CA CYS A 252 14.05 3.81 -8.24
C CYS A 252 13.10 2.70 -7.77
N TRP A 253 13.18 1.52 -8.39
CA TRP A 253 12.40 0.35 -8.00
C TRP A 253 12.71 -0.10 -6.56
N PHE A 254 13.99 -0.08 -6.15
CA PHE A 254 14.37 -0.38 -4.77
C PHE A 254 13.75 0.61 -3.77
N VAL A 255 13.87 1.91 -4.02
CA VAL A 255 13.29 2.94 -3.14
C VAL A 255 11.76 2.83 -3.12
N GLY A 256 11.12 2.63 -4.28
CA GLY A 256 9.67 2.47 -4.37
C GLY A 256 9.18 1.25 -3.60
N THR A 257 9.91 0.14 -3.67
CA THR A 257 9.59 -1.07 -2.89
C THR A 257 9.70 -0.82 -1.38
N LEU A 258 10.66 -0.03 -0.93
CA LEU A 258 10.78 0.36 0.49
C LEU A 258 9.61 1.25 0.95
N VAL A 259 9.24 2.23 0.13
CA VAL A 259 8.08 3.11 0.41
C VAL A 259 6.81 2.28 0.53
N ASN A 260 6.53 1.43 -0.45
CA ASN A 260 5.35 0.54 -0.44
C ASN A 260 5.36 -0.42 0.76
N LEU A 261 6.54 -0.86 1.22
CA LEU A 261 6.64 -1.73 2.41
C LEU A 261 6.30 -0.99 3.71
N VAL A 262 6.72 0.27 3.82
CA VAL A 262 6.38 1.14 4.97
C VAL A 262 4.89 1.45 4.95
N GLU A 263 4.35 1.83 3.79
CA GLU A 263 2.93 2.10 3.60
C GLU A 263 2.07 0.89 3.97
N ASN A 264 2.39 -0.28 3.43
CA ASN A 264 1.70 -1.52 3.76
C ASN A 264 1.77 -1.86 5.27
N SER A 265 2.86 -1.48 5.94
CA SER A 265 2.99 -1.64 7.40
C SER A 265 2.08 -0.69 8.17
N VAL A 266 1.93 0.55 7.70
CA VAL A 266 1.00 1.55 8.27
C VAL A 266 -0.45 1.09 8.06
N GLU A 267 -0.83 0.69 6.84
CA GLU A 267 -2.17 0.16 6.53
C GLU A 267 -2.55 -1.01 7.44
N ARG A 268 -1.62 -1.95 7.61
CA ARG A 268 -1.82 -3.08 8.51
C ARG A 268 -2.07 -2.63 9.95
N SER A 269 -1.31 -1.65 10.44
CA SER A 269 -1.48 -1.15 11.80
C SER A 269 -2.87 -0.55 12.03
N VAL A 270 -3.42 0.15 11.02
CA VAL A 270 -4.77 0.72 11.06
C VAL A 270 -5.83 -0.38 11.09
N ILE A 271 -5.69 -1.41 10.26
CA ILE A 271 -6.65 -2.52 10.20
C ILE A 271 -6.61 -3.35 11.47
N LEU A 272 -5.44 -3.61 12.05
CA LEU A 272 -5.34 -4.30 13.35
C LEU A 272 -6.01 -3.50 14.47
N ALA A 273 -5.88 -2.18 14.46
CA ALA A 273 -6.58 -1.32 15.41
C ALA A 273 -8.11 -1.40 15.23
N GLN A 274 -8.59 -1.40 13.98
CA GLN A 274 -10.02 -1.58 13.66
C GLN A 274 -10.53 -2.97 14.07
N GLN A 275 -9.77 -4.04 13.83
CA GLN A 275 -10.12 -5.40 14.26
C GLN A 275 -10.27 -5.48 15.78
N HIS A 276 -9.29 -4.95 16.52
CA HIS A 276 -9.35 -4.91 17.98
C HIS A 276 -10.54 -4.08 18.47
N GLN A 277 -10.89 -3.00 17.78
CA GLN A 277 -12.08 -2.21 18.12
C GLN A 277 -13.37 -3.01 17.94
N VAL A 278 -13.53 -3.75 16.85
CA VAL A 278 -14.71 -4.60 16.61
C VAL A 278 -14.74 -5.79 17.59
N GLU A 279 -13.61 -6.43 17.84
CA GLU A 279 -13.50 -7.54 18.81
C GLU A 279 -13.81 -7.09 20.24
N SER A 280 -13.34 -5.90 20.64
CA SER A 280 -13.66 -5.34 21.96
C SER A 280 -15.15 -5.00 22.11
N ARG A 281 -15.82 -4.53 21.04
CA ARG A 281 -17.28 -4.31 21.04
C ARG A 281 -18.03 -5.62 21.21
N LEU A 282 -17.70 -6.63 20.39
CA LEU A 282 -18.28 -7.98 20.46
C LEU A 282 -18.07 -8.61 21.85
N TYR A 283 -16.87 -8.49 22.42
CA TYR A 283 -16.58 -8.99 23.76
C TYR A 283 -17.38 -8.24 24.84
N SER A 284 -17.47 -6.90 24.75
CA SER A 284 -18.25 -6.11 25.70
C SER A 284 -19.74 -6.43 25.63
N GLU A 285 -20.28 -6.67 24.43
CA GLU A 285 -21.68 -7.06 24.23
C GLU A 285 -21.93 -8.48 24.77
N SER A 286 -20.99 -9.40 24.56
CA SER A 286 -21.04 -10.75 25.13
C SER A 286 -20.96 -10.75 26.66
N MET A 287 -20.17 -9.87 27.27
CA MET A 287 -20.02 -9.76 28.73
C MET A 287 -21.19 -9.04 29.39
N ASN A 288 -21.81 -8.07 28.71
CA ASN A 288 -23.00 -7.37 29.17
C ASN A 288 -24.30 -8.19 28.93
N GLY A 289 -24.20 -9.36 28.30
CA GLY A 289 -25.28 -10.19 27.77
C GLY A 289 -26.22 -10.87 28.78
N THR A 290 -26.37 -10.38 30.01
CA THR A 290 -27.35 -10.89 30.99
C THR A 290 -28.50 -9.93 31.27
N THR A 291 -28.51 -8.71 30.73
CA THR A 291 -29.59 -7.73 30.96
C THR A 291 -30.24 -7.25 29.65
N ALA A 292 -31.22 -8.03 29.19
CA ALA A 292 -32.40 -7.65 28.39
C ALA A 292 -32.18 -6.84 27.08
N LYS A 293 -32.35 -7.55 25.95
CA LYS A 293 -32.47 -7.09 24.55
C LYS A 293 -31.15 -6.83 23.80
N SER A 294 -30.28 -7.84 23.71
CA SER A 294 -29.25 -7.87 22.66
C SER A 294 -29.92 -7.81 21.29
N ASN A 295 -29.48 -6.89 20.43
CA ASN A 295 -30.05 -6.73 19.09
C ASN A 295 -29.30 -7.68 18.14
N PRO A 296 -29.88 -8.82 17.73
CA PRO A 296 -29.17 -9.85 16.97
C PRO A 296 -28.63 -9.34 15.61
N THR A 297 -29.16 -8.22 15.11
CA THR A 297 -28.69 -7.57 13.88
C THR A 297 -27.31 -6.94 14.04
N ASN A 298 -26.99 -6.34 15.20
CA ASN A 298 -25.69 -5.68 15.41
C ASN A 298 -24.56 -6.69 15.48
N ASN A 299 -24.75 -7.80 16.21
CA ASN A 299 -23.78 -8.88 16.27
C ASN A 299 -23.46 -9.47 14.88
N LYS A 300 -24.46 -9.59 14.01
CA LYS A 300 -24.23 -10.07 12.63
C LYS A 300 -23.38 -9.10 11.82
N LEU A 301 -23.65 -7.80 11.94
CA LEU A 301 -22.87 -6.77 11.25
C LEU A 301 -21.42 -6.76 11.74
N ASP A 302 -21.19 -6.78 13.06
CA ASP A 302 -19.85 -6.80 13.63
C ASP A 302 -19.07 -8.07 13.23
N ASN A 303 -19.73 -9.24 13.15
CA ASN A 303 -19.11 -10.47 12.64
C ASN A 303 -18.76 -10.38 11.13
N LYS A 304 -19.62 -9.74 10.32
CA LYS A 304 -19.36 -9.50 8.89
C LYS A 304 -18.16 -8.57 8.72
N ASP A 305 -18.13 -7.47 9.48
CA ASP A 305 -17.03 -6.50 9.46
C ASP A 305 -15.72 -7.13 9.89
N LEU A 306 -15.73 -7.94 10.96
CA LEU A 306 -14.57 -8.68 11.43
C LEU A 306 -14.06 -9.66 10.37
N THR A 307 -14.96 -10.35 9.66
CA THR A 307 -14.57 -11.25 8.55
C THR A 307 -13.95 -10.47 7.39
N ARG A 308 -14.51 -9.31 7.02
CA ARG A 308 -13.96 -8.41 6.01
C ARG A 308 -12.57 -7.92 6.41
N LEU A 309 -12.40 -7.44 7.64
CA LEU A 309 -11.12 -6.95 8.15
C LEU A 309 -10.06 -8.07 8.19
N ARG A 310 -10.43 -9.31 8.55
CA ARG A 310 -9.51 -10.46 8.50
C ARG A 310 -9.08 -10.78 7.08
N ARG A 311 -10.00 -10.70 6.11
CA ARG A 311 -9.67 -10.88 4.69
C ARG A 311 -8.72 -9.78 4.19
N GLN A 312 -8.94 -8.53 4.60
CA GLN A 312 -8.05 -7.42 4.27
C GLN A 312 -6.65 -7.61 4.87
N ASP A 313 -6.54 -7.96 6.16
CA ASP A 313 -5.23 -8.25 6.79
C ASP A 313 -4.51 -9.42 6.09
N TYR A 314 -5.24 -10.48 5.70
CA TYR A 314 -4.65 -11.58 4.92
C TYR A 314 -4.02 -11.11 3.60
N TRP A 315 -4.71 -10.28 2.83
CA TRP A 315 -4.19 -9.75 1.56
C TRP A 315 -3.04 -8.76 1.74
N ILE A 316 -3.06 -7.98 2.82
CA ILE A 316 -1.96 -7.10 3.20
C ILE A 316 -0.73 -7.93 3.59
N GLN A 317 -0.90 -9.00 4.36
CA GLN A 317 0.20 -9.91 4.67
C GLN A 317 0.80 -10.56 3.42
N ILE A 318 -0.03 -11.00 2.46
CA ILE A 318 0.45 -11.49 1.16
C ILE A 318 1.24 -10.41 0.41
N SER A 319 0.70 -9.18 0.37
CA SER A 319 1.34 -8.06 -0.33
C SER A 319 2.69 -7.71 0.32
N ARG A 320 2.77 -7.72 1.65
CA ARG A 320 4.02 -7.58 2.42
C ARG A 320 5.04 -8.66 2.05
N TRP A 321 4.64 -9.92 2.02
CA TRP A 321 5.53 -11.02 1.62
C TRP A 321 6.02 -10.87 0.19
N LYS A 322 5.15 -10.45 -0.74
CA LYS A 322 5.52 -10.10 -2.11
C LYS A 322 6.54 -8.97 -2.14
N LEU A 323 6.31 -7.87 -1.41
CA LEU A 323 7.23 -6.73 -1.34
C LEU A 323 8.58 -7.11 -0.72
N ILE A 324 8.61 -7.98 0.30
CA ILE A 324 9.86 -8.51 0.86
C ILE A 324 10.63 -9.31 -0.19
N MET A 325 9.94 -10.15 -0.98
CA MET A 325 10.59 -10.92 -2.04
C MET A 325 11.10 -10.03 -3.17
N ASP A 326 10.31 -9.04 -3.60
CA ASP A 326 10.75 -8.03 -4.57
C ASP A 326 11.95 -7.23 -4.02
N LEU A 327 11.94 -6.83 -2.74
CA LEU A 327 13.03 -6.12 -2.07
C LEU A 327 14.32 -6.94 -2.06
N ILE A 328 14.24 -8.22 -1.68
CA ILE A 328 15.38 -9.15 -1.76
C ILE A 328 15.89 -9.20 -3.21
N PHE A 329 14.98 -9.39 -4.17
CA PHE A 329 15.34 -9.51 -5.58
C PHE A 329 16.11 -8.27 -6.09
N VAL A 330 15.58 -7.07 -5.87
CA VAL A 330 16.14 -5.82 -6.38
C VAL A 330 17.40 -5.40 -5.62
N SER A 331 17.51 -5.72 -4.32
CA SER A 331 18.73 -5.51 -3.53
C SER A 331 19.96 -6.18 -4.16
N TYR A 332 19.78 -7.39 -4.74
CA TYR A 332 20.87 -8.07 -5.45
C TYR A 332 21.33 -7.36 -6.74
N ASN A 333 20.45 -6.59 -7.38
CA ASN A 333 20.82 -5.78 -8.54
C ASN A 333 21.51 -4.50 -8.10
N VAL A 334 20.92 -3.78 -7.15
CA VAL A 334 21.41 -2.49 -6.63
C VAL A 334 22.78 -2.63 -5.97
N PHE A 335 22.94 -3.55 -5.01
CA PHE A 335 24.20 -3.74 -4.28
C PHE A 335 25.21 -4.63 -5.02
N ARG A 336 24.85 -5.12 -6.22
CA ARG A 336 25.71 -5.97 -7.07
C ARG A 336 26.28 -7.19 -6.35
N TRP A 337 25.54 -7.77 -5.41
CA TRP A 337 25.96 -8.98 -4.70
C TRP A 337 26.09 -10.16 -5.66
N LYS A 338 27.28 -10.76 -5.74
CA LYS A 338 27.58 -11.88 -6.65
C LYS A 338 27.27 -13.24 -6.05
N LYS A 339 27.36 -13.37 -4.71
CA LYS A 339 27.17 -14.64 -4.00
C LYS A 339 25.72 -15.09 -4.08
N ALA A 340 25.46 -16.30 -4.58
CA ALA A 340 24.14 -16.91 -4.68
C ALA A 340 23.07 -16.05 -5.41
N LYS A 341 23.50 -15.10 -6.26
CA LYS A 341 22.59 -14.21 -6.99
C LYS A 341 21.55 -14.98 -7.81
N GLY A 342 22.00 -15.96 -8.61
CA GLY A 342 21.13 -16.77 -9.46
C GLY A 342 20.02 -17.49 -8.69
N PRO A 343 20.36 -18.31 -7.69
CA PRO A 343 19.36 -18.99 -6.86
C PRO A 343 18.40 -18.05 -6.16
N ILE A 344 18.91 -17.06 -5.42
CA ILE A 344 18.06 -16.22 -4.58
C ILE A 344 17.11 -15.37 -5.44
N GLN A 345 17.60 -14.79 -6.54
CA GLN A 345 16.73 -14.05 -7.46
C GLN A 345 15.71 -14.94 -8.16
N THR A 346 16.03 -16.21 -8.41
CA THR A 346 15.08 -17.15 -9.03
C THR A 346 13.96 -17.52 -8.07
N PHE A 347 14.29 -17.83 -6.81
CA PHE A 347 13.30 -18.13 -5.77
C PHE A 347 12.45 -16.91 -5.41
N ALA A 348 13.09 -15.78 -5.10
CA ALA A 348 12.38 -14.56 -4.74
C ALA A 348 11.50 -14.07 -5.90
N GLY A 349 12.02 -14.09 -7.13
CA GLY A 349 11.27 -13.71 -8.33
C GLY A 349 10.08 -14.62 -8.61
N LEU A 350 10.21 -15.93 -8.41
CA LEU A 350 9.11 -16.88 -8.55
C LEU A 350 8.04 -16.68 -7.47
N ALA A 351 8.45 -16.55 -6.20
CA ALA A 351 7.53 -16.32 -5.09
C ALA A 351 6.72 -15.04 -5.29
N ALA A 352 7.39 -13.93 -5.63
CA ALA A 352 6.70 -12.67 -5.94
C ALA A 352 5.76 -12.79 -7.16
N ALA A 353 6.15 -13.54 -8.20
CA ALA A 353 5.30 -13.79 -9.36
C ALA A 353 4.05 -14.60 -9.02
N LEU A 354 4.19 -15.65 -8.20
CA LEU A 354 3.06 -16.47 -7.76
C LEU A 354 2.10 -15.68 -6.87
N LEU A 355 2.61 -14.93 -5.89
CA LEU A 355 1.79 -14.11 -4.99
C LEU A 355 1.03 -13.01 -5.76
N SER A 356 1.69 -12.33 -6.69
CA SER A 356 1.03 -11.31 -7.53
C SER A 356 0.00 -11.91 -8.49
N THR A 357 0.29 -13.08 -9.08
CA THR A 357 -0.67 -13.79 -9.94
C THR A 357 -1.88 -14.29 -9.15
N ALA A 358 -1.68 -14.79 -7.92
CA ALA A 358 -2.75 -15.23 -7.05
C ALA A 358 -3.69 -14.08 -6.66
N LYS A 359 -3.14 -12.90 -6.34
CA LYS A 359 -3.91 -11.67 -6.08
C LYS A 359 -4.72 -11.26 -7.32
N ALA A 360 -4.09 -11.24 -8.49
CA ALA A 360 -4.77 -10.93 -9.76
C ALA A 360 -5.90 -11.92 -10.06
N TYR A 361 -5.66 -13.21 -9.83
CA TYR A 361 -6.65 -14.27 -10.02
C TYR A 361 -7.86 -14.10 -9.10
N ASP A 362 -7.66 -13.81 -7.79
CA ASP A 362 -8.77 -13.58 -6.86
C ASP A 362 -9.61 -12.36 -7.26
N ARG A 363 -8.96 -11.27 -7.73
CA ARG A 363 -9.64 -10.07 -8.22
C ARG A 363 -10.54 -10.38 -9.42
N HIS A 364 -10.01 -11.07 -10.44
CA HIS A 364 -10.80 -11.45 -11.61
C HIS A 364 -11.92 -12.44 -11.24
N LYS A 365 -11.68 -13.38 -10.33
CA LYS A 365 -12.70 -14.29 -9.82
C LYS A 365 -13.83 -13.53 -9.11
N GLY A 366 -13.48 -12.56 -8.26
CA GLY A 366 -14.44 -11.70 -7.56
C GLY A 366 -15.28 -10.84 -8.52
N ALA A 367 -14.64 -10.24 -9.53
CA ALA A 367 -15.33 -9.47 -10.55
C ALA A 367 -16.33 -10.32 -11.35
N LEU A 368 -15.94 -11.53 -11.73
CA LEU A 368 -16.81 -12.48 -12.43
C LEU A 368 -17.99 -12.95 -11.57
N ALA A 369 -17.75 -13.22 -10.28
CA ALA A 369 -18.80 -13.58 -9.35
C ALA A 369 -19.83 -12.45 -9.21
N LYS A 370 -19.37 -11.19 -9.03
CA LYS A 370 -20.25 -10.01 -8.94
C LYS A 370 -21.06 -9.79 -10.22
N THR A 371 -20.44 -9.98 -11.38
CA THR A 371 -21.12 -9.82 -12.67
C THR A 371 -22.23 -10.86 -12.87
N ARG A 372 -22.08 -12.05 -12.30
CA ARG A 372 -23.12 -13.10 -12.37
C ARG A 372 -24.26 -12.83 -11.40
N ALA A 373 -23.95 -12.35 -10.20
CA ALA A 373 -24.95 -12.06 -9.18
C ALA A 373 -25.90 -10.93 -9.58
N SER A 374 -25.50 -10.09 -10.55
CA SER A 374 -26.35 -9.03 -11.10
C SER A 374 -27.36 -9.47 -12.17
N PHE A 375 -27.31 -10.73 -12.62
CA PHE A 375 -28.26 -11.32 -13.58
C PHE A 375 -29.17 -12.32 -12.89
#